data_AF-A0A8C6IIL4-F1
#
_entry.id   AF-A0A8C6IIL4-F1
#
_cell.length_a   1.000
_cell.length_b   1.000
_cell.length_c   1.000
_cell.angle_alpha   90.00
_cell.angle_beta   90.00
_cell.angle_gamma   90.00
#
_symmetry.space_group_name_H-M   'P 1'
#
loop_
_entity.id
_entity.type
_entity.pdbx_description
1 polymer ?
#
loop_
_entity_poly.entity_id
_entity_poly.type
_entity_poly.pdbx_seq_one_letter_code
_entity_poly.pdbx_strand_id
1 'polypeptide(L)'
;MKAASSKETASGSSPGLTSWALTTPGVSPVGSTSDSEENKRILSPDILSSDQITDLLGEENENGIQEKLGVFLNFKNLQTCLRDAILLDYYVSGFCWAKEMNFSIEQYSKFMTLLDMLLHNLQTLHMSLEDSIKWLGEVMAEIGPNHSQKSEDFHVFEVKEANAIIDYLKISLFQHYRLYEFLFYSTREEIVIGTEQTIEVVKPADYPFPAPLEEGISLDTYSAFIEPLPTPDMEQKVLDQEQGTQEALLESEMREEDPLGGFTIDDVKSALERVTDEVLISMQKEISEKLQVQEEAFNARIEKLKKA
;
A
#
# COMPACT_ATOMS: atom_id res chain seq x y z
N MET A 1 26.73 9.85 -52.98
CA MET A 1 26.66 8.43 -53.38
C MET A 1 27.98 8.05 -54.02
N LYS A 2 28.71 7.11 -53.38
CA LYS A 2 29.84 6.26 -53.84
C LYS A 2 31.03 6.81 -54.68
N ALA A 3 32.20 6.71 -54.03
CA ALA A 3 33.37 5.85 -54.36
C ALA A 3 34.53 6.35 -55.24
N ALA A 4 35.73 6.40 -54.62
CA ALA A 4 37.08 6.02 -55.12
C ALA A 4 37.98 5.97 -53.85
N SER A 5 38.68 4.89 -53.43
CA SER A 5 39.61 3.92 -54.03
C SER A 5 41.06 4.40 -54.19
N SER A 6 41.98 3.75 -53.45
CA SER A 6 43.45 3.51 -53.63
C SER A 6 44.25 3.92 -52.36
N LYS A 7 44.95 3.09 -51.58
CA LYS A 7 45.90 1.94 -51.73
C LYS A 7 47.38 2.40 -51.64
N GLU A 8 48.13 1.79 -50.70
CA GLU A 8 49.56 1.35 -50.71
C GLU A 8 50.29 1.52 -49.33
N THR A 9 50.61 0.41 -48.61
CA THR A 9 51.92 -0.29 -48.44
C THR A 9 52.89 0.38 -47.45
N ALA A 10 53.72 -0.26 -46.62
CA ALA A 10 54.00 -1.62 -46.16
C ALA A 10 55.07 -1.54 -45.02
N SER A 11 55.14 -2.57 -44.14
CA SER A 11 56.32 -3.11 -43.40
C SER A 11 57.16 -2.17 -42.51
N GLY A 12 57.56 -2.44 -41.26
CA GLY A 12 57.65 -3.64 -40.43
C GLY A 12 58.94 -3.58 -39.58
N SER A 13 58.90 -3.94 -38.29
CA SER A 13 59.91 -4.75 -37.55
C SER A 13 59.71 -4.70 -36.02
N SER A 14 59.66 -5.88 -35.40
CA SER A 14 59.81 -6.17 -33.96
C SER A 14 61.33 -6.19 -33.60
N PRO A 15 61.84 -6.44 -32.35
CA PRO A 15 61.38 -7.42 -31.34
C PRO A 15 61.60 -7.09 -29.84
N GLY A 16 61.20 -8.00 -28.93
CA GLY A 16 61.97 -8.26 -27.69
C GLY A 16 61.22 -8.41 -26.37
N LEU A 17 61.00 -9.67 -25.93
CA LEU A 17 60.75 -10.08 -24.54
C LEU A 17 62.05 -10.02 -23.71
N THR A 18 61.99 -9.63 -22.42
CA THR A 18 62.71 -10.29 -21.31
C THR A 18 62.29 -9.77 -19.92
N SER A 19 62.56 -10.62 -18.93
CA SER A 19 62.06 -10.70 -17.55
C SER A 19 63.04 -10.19 -16.49
N TRP A 20 62.53 -10.05 -15.25
CA TRP A 20 63.16 -10.07 -13.91
C TRP A 20 63.68 -8.78 -13.22
N ALA A 21 62.93 -8.43 -12.16
CA ALA A 21 63.29 -8.02 -10.78
C ALA A 21 64.67 -7.44 -10.45
N LEU A 22 64.68 -6.31 -9.69
CA LEU A 22 65.35 -6.17 -8.39
C LEU A 22 64.93 -4.85 -7.66
N THR A 23 64.78 -4.95 -6.34
CA THR A 23 64.67 -3.98 -5.22
C THR A 23 65.61 -2.76 -5.31
N THR A 24 65.39 -1.52 -4.82
CA THR A 24 64.81 -0.84 -3.61
C THR A 24 64.97 0.72 -3.84
N PRO A 25 64.81 1.67 -2.88
CA PRO A 25 63.73 2.00 -1.94
C PRO A 25 63.27 3.50 -2.03
N GLY A 26 62.10 3.81 -1.48
CA GLY A 26 61.78 5.13 -0.88
C GLY A 26 61.19 6.21 -1.78
N VAL A 27 59.94 6.60 -1.49
CA VAL A 27 59.48 7.98 -1.19
C VAL A 27 57.97 7.89 -0.90
N SER A 28 57.55 8.48 0.22
CA SER A 28 56.16 8.54 0.71
C SER A 28 55.21 9.25 -0.26
N PRO A 29 53.90 8.94 -0.23
CA PRO A 29 52.98 9.30 -1.29
C PRO A 29 52.47 10.74 -1.18
N VAL A 30 52.39 11.41 -2.33
CA VAL A 30 51.59 12.61 -2.53
C VAL A 30 50.29 12.17 -3.23
N GLY A 31 49.16 12.51 -2.61
CA GLY A 31 47.89 12.76 -3.28
C GLY A 31 47.27 11.58 -4.02
N SER A 32 46.61 10.68 -3.29
CA SER A 32 45.44 9.99 -3.84
C SER A 32 44.21 10.79 -3.45
N THR A 33 43.53 11.30 -4.47
CA THR A 33 42.19 11.84 -4.45
C THR A 33 41.30 10.99 -3.55
N SER A 34 40.65 11.66 -2.60
CA SER A 34 39.56 11.09 -1.82
C SER A 34 38.40 10.89 -2.77
N ASP A 35 38.34 9.72 -3.42
CA ASP A 35 37.09 9.17 -3.90
C ASP A 35 36.31 8.67 -2.68
N SER A 36 35.94 9.61 -1.81
CA SER A 36 34.91 9.45 -0.81
C SER A 36 33.57 9.64 -1.53
N GLU A 37 33.26 8.67 -2.38
CA GLU A 37 31.93 8.46 -2.92
C GLU A 37 30.97 8.21 -1.74
N GLU A 38 30.10 9.19 -1.54
CA GLU A 38 28.81 9.15 -0.87
C GLU A 38 28.42 7.82 -0.20
N ASN A 39 28.80 7.63 1.07
CA ASN A 39 28.08 6.71 1.96
C ASN A 39 26.69 7.32 2.24
N LYS A 40 25.78 7.12 1.29
CA LYS A 40 24.36 7.47 1.42
C LYS A 40 23.78 6.55 2.50
N ARG A 41 23.73 7.04 3.75
CA ARG A 41 23.13 6.31 4.87
C ARG A 41 21.71 5.90 4.47
N ILE A 42 21.37 4.62 4.61
CA ILE A 42 20.09 4.09 4.12
C ILE A 42 18.91 4.83 4.75
N LEU A 43 19.01 5.27 6.01
CA LEU A 43 18.01 6.10 6.69
C LEU A 43 18.47 7.55 6.88
N SER A 44 18.79 8.24 5.80
CA SER A 44 19.03 9.70 5.83
C SER A 44 18.53 10.36 4.55
N PRO A 45 17.88 11.54 4.64
CA PRO A 45 17.65 12.35 5.83
C PRO A 45 16.56 11.82 6.78
N ASP A 46 16.59 12.27 8.03
CA ASP A 46 15.58 11.91 9.03
C ASP A 46 14.27 12.69 8.80
N ILE A 47 13.12 12.01 8.90
CA ILE A 47 11.81 12.64 8.71
C ILE A 47 11.41 13.59 9.85
N LEU A 48 11.81 13.27 11.08
CA LEU A 48 11.53 14.07 12.28
C LEU A 48 12.84 14.48 12.95
N SER A 49 12.92 15.76 13.31
CA SER A 49 14.00 16.32 14.11
C SER A 49 13.87 15.91 15.59
N SER A 50 14.99 15.98 16.32
CA SER A 50 15.03 15.68 17.76
C SER A 50 14.08 16.58 18.57
N ASP A 51 13.92 17.84 18.17
CA ASP A 51 13.02 18.80 18.82
C ASP A 51 11.55 18.38 18.60
N GLN A 52 11.19 17.98 17.38
CA GLN A 52 9.84 17.48 17.06
C GLN A 52 9.51 16.19 17.83
N ILE A 53 10.47 15.26 17.94
CA ILE A 53 10.29 14.02 18.70
C ILE A 53 10.08 14.33 20.18
N THR A 54 10.88 15.24 20.75
CA THR A 54 10.74 15.64 22.16
C THR A 54 9.39 16.31 22.42
N ASP A 55 8.92 17.14 21.49
CA ASP A 55 7.63 17.80 21.58
C ASP A 55 6.44 16.82 21.47
N LEU A 56 6.56 15.77 20.66
CA LEU A 56 5.56 14.68 20.57
C LEU A 56 5.56 13.81 21.83
N LEU A 57 6.74 13.53 22.41
CA LEU A 57 6.86 12.77 23.66
C LEU A 57 6.23 13.49 24.85
N GLY A 58 6.15 14.82 24.81
CA GLY A 58 5.46 15.63 25.81
C GLY A 58 3.94 15.49 25.80
N GLU A 59 3.35 14.92 24.74
CA GLU A 59 1.91 14.69 24.65
C GLU A 59 1.50 13.36 25.30
N GLU A 60 0.50 13.42 26.19
CA GLU A 60 -0.05 12.23 26.85
C GLU A 60 -1.16 11.54 26.02
N ASN A 61 -1.90 12.31 25.23
CA ASN A 61 -3.06 11.83 24.48
C ASN A 61 -2.74 11.59 23.01
N GLU A 62 -3.32 10.52 22.42
CA GLU A 62 -3.17 10.19 21.00
C GLU A 62 -3.66 11.31 20.09
N ASN A 63 -4.74 12.00 20.43
CA ASN A 63 -5.24 13.15 19.67
C ASN A 63 -4.22 14.29 19.56
N GLY A 64 -3.44 14.54 20.63
CA GLY A 64 -2.40 15.58 20.64
C GLY A 64 -1.21 15.18 19.76
N ILE A 65 -0.82 13.91 19.81
CA ILE A 65 0.20 13.33 18.92
C ILE A 65 -0.25 13.45 17.45
N GLN A 66 -1.51 13.09 17.16
CA GLN A 66 -2.07 13.17 15.82
C GLN A 66 -2.08 14.60 15.26
N GLU A 67 -2.50 15.58 16.05
CA GLU A 67 -2.52 16.99 15.62
C GLU A 67 -1.10 17.50 15.32
N LYS A 68 -0.16 17.31 16.25
CA LYS A 68 1.24 17.75 16.06
C LYS A 68 1.92 17.05 14.91
N LEU A 69 1.76 15.73 14.80
CA LEU A 69 2.37 14.95 13.73
C LEU A 69 1.77 15.32 12.37
N GLY A 70 0.47 15.62 12.31
CA GLY A 70 -0.17 16.18 11.12
C GLY A 70 0.49 17.48 10.66
N VAL A 71 0.81 18.38 11.60
CA VAL A 71 1.51 19.64 11.31
C VAL A 71 2.96 19.39 10.86
N PHE A 72 3.71 18.54 11.56
CA PHE A 72 5.12 18.26 11.24
C PHE A 72 5.30 17.58 9.89
N LEU A 73 4.39 16.68 9.52
CA LEU A 73 4.38 16.00 8.23
C LEU A 73 3.62 16.79 7.14
N ASN A 74 3.12 17.98 7.47
CA ASN A 74 2.47 18.92 6.56
C ASN A 74 1.20 18.35 5.87
N PHE A 75 0.42 17.55 6.60
CA PHE A 75 -0.91 17.10 6.16
C PHE A 75 -1.94 18.22 6.33
N LYS A 76 -2.50 18.72 5.23
CA LYS A 76 -3.41 19.89 5.23
C LYS A 76 -4.88 19.54 5.05
N ASN A 77 -5.17 18.39 4.45
CA ASN A 77 -6.51 18.05 3.96
C ASN A 77 -7.11 16.85 4.69
N LEU A 78 -6.86 16.68 5.99
CA LEU A 78 -7.32 15.49 6.74
C LEU A 78 -8.85 15.27 6.69
N GLN A 79 -9.63 16.34 6.59
CA GLN A 79 -11.10 16.27 6.53
C GLN A 79 -11.67 15.91 5.15
N THR A 80 -10.90 16.15 4.08
CA THR A 80 -11.37 16.02 2.69
C THR A 80 -10.57 14.98 1.90
N CYS A 81 -9.38 14.61 2.37
CA CYS A 81 -8.49 13.65 1.76
C CYS A 81 -8.33 12.43 2.67
N LEU A 82 -9.11 11.38 2.35
CA LEU A 82 -8.99 10.08 3.04
C LEU A 82 -7.56 9.52 2.97
N ARG A 83 -6.80 9.82 1.90
CA ARG A 83 -5.41 9.39 1.80
C ARG A 83 -4.55 10.03 2.88
N ASP A 84 -4.60 11.36 3.03
CA ASP A 84 -3.86 12.06 4.08
C ASP A 84 -4.22 11.53 5.48
N ALA A 85 -5.51 11.25 5.71
CA ALA A 85 -5.98 10.69 6.97
C ALA A 85 -5.40 9.29 7.27
N ILE A 86 -5.40 8.38 6.28
CA ILE A 86 -4.83 7.03 6.44
C ILE A 86 -3.31 7.10 6.63
N LEU A 87 -2.61 7.96 5.90
CA LEU A 87 -1.15 8.09 6.06
C LEU A 87 -0.81 8.65 7.44
N LEU A 88 -1.55 9.66 7.92
CA LEU A 88 -1.35 10.18 9.27
C LEU A 88 -1.60 9.10 10.33
N ASP A 89 -2.67 8.32 10.19
CA ASP A 89 -2.98 7.20 11.10
C ASP A 89 -1.83 6.19 11.18
N TYR A 90 -1.21 5.87 10.04
CA TYR A 90 -0.02 5.02 9.98
C TYR A 90 1.15 5.57 10.79
N TYR A 91 1.50 6.85 10.61
CA TYR A 91 2.61 7.46 11.36
C TYR A 91 2.30 7.62 12.85
N VAL A 92 1.06 7.96 13.21
CA VAL A 92 0.64 8.08 14.62
C VAL A 92 0.71 6.72 15.31
N SER A 93 0.16 5.68 14.68
CA SER A 93 0.21 4.31 15.20
C SER A 93 1.64 3.83 15.39
N GLY A 94 2.53 4.15 14.45
CA GLY A 94 3.96 3.86 14.56
C GLY A 94 4.60 4.57 15.74
N PHE A 95 4.37 5.88 15.87
CA PHE A 95 4.92 6.68 16.95
C PHE A 95 4.44 6.20 18.33
N CYS A 96 3.13 5.94 18.49
CA CYS A 96 2.57 5.42 19.73
C CYS A 96 3.16 4.06 20.10
N TRP A 97 3.31 3.16 19.13
CA TRP A 97 3.96 1.87 19.38
C TRP A 97 5.43 2.02 19.83
N ALA A 98 6.19 2.91 19.19
CA ALA A 98 7.57 3.20 19.60
C ALA A 98 7.65 3.80 21.02
N LYS A 99 6.59 4.51 21.44
CA LYS A 99 6.41 5.01 22.81
C LYS A 99 6.19 3.91 23.83
N GLU A 100 5.41 2.89 23.50
CA GLU A 100 5.27 1.70 24.34
C GLU A 100 6.59 0.94 24.49
N MET A 101 7.42 0.95 23.44
CA MET A 101 8.75 0.32 23.43
C MET A 101 9.84 1.14 24.13
N ASN A 102 9.55 2.37 24.57
CA ASN A 102 10.48 3.28 25.25
C ASN A 102 11.76 3.58 24.45
N PHE A 103 11.63 3.79 23.14
CA PHE A 103 12.76 4.13 22.29
C PHE A 103 13.45 5.45 22.70
N SER A 104 14.76 5.52 22.47
CA SER A 104 15.53 6.76 22.57
C SER A 104 15.17 7.73 21.44
N ILE A 105 15.49 9.02 21.59
CA ILE A 105 15.22 10.04 20.56
C ILE A 105 15.85 9.66 19.20
N GLU A 106 17.05 9.09 19.22
CA GLU A 106 17.72 8.61 18.01
C GLU A 106 16.98 7.42 17.38
N GLN A 107 16.54 6.46 18.21
CA GLN A 107 15.74 5.32 17.77
C GLN A 107 14.40 5.75 17.18
N TYR A 108 13.71 6.72 17.77
CA TYR A 108 12.50 7.31 17.17
C TYR A 108 12.78 7.88 15.79
N SER A 109 13.83 8.68 15.66
CA SER A 109 14.17 9.32 14.40
C SER A 109 14.41 8.27 13.29
N LYS A 110 15.16 7.21 13.60
CA LYS A 110 15.41 6.11 12.67
C LYS A 110 14.17 5.26 12.39
N PHE A 111 13.38 4.95 13.41
CA PHE A 111 12.17 4.16 13.24
C PHE A 111 11.13 4.92 12.40
N MET A 112 10.90 6.20 12.66
CA MET A 112 9.98 7.02 11.87
C MET A 112 10.44 7.18 10.43
N THR A 113 11.75 7.31 10.21
CA THR A 113 12.34 7.35 8.87
C THR A 113 12.20 6.01 8.14
N LEU A 114 12.31 4.88 8.87
CA LEU A 114 12.04 3.56 8.32
C LEU A 114 10.59 3.42 7.84
N LEU A 115 9.62 3.85 8.66
CA LEU A 115 8.20 3.85 8.29
C LEU A 115 7.96 4.68 7.03
N ASP A 116 8.53 5.88 6.97
CA ASP A 116 8.43 6.76 5.82
C ASP A 116 9.01 6.13 4.55
N MET A 117 10.19 5.54 4.64
CA MET A 117 10.84 4.92 3.49
C MET A 117 10.09 3.69 2.97
N LEU A 118 9.52 2.86 3.86
CA LEU A 118 8.69 1.74 3.43
C LEU A 118 7.48 2.21 2.61
N LEU A 119 6.81 3.26 3.10
CA LEU A 119 5.65 3.85 2.45
C LEU A 119 6.03 4.55 1.14
N HIS A 120 7.16 5.26 1.14
CA HIS A 120 7.75 5.88 -0.03
C HIS A 120 8.09 4.86 -1.10
N ASN A 121 8.80 3.77 -0.75
CA ASN A 121 9.16 2.69 -1.67
C ASN A 121 7.91 2.05 -2.29
N LEU A 122 6.88 1.84 -1.47
CA LEU A 122 5.61 1.36 -1.97
C LEU A 122 4.99 2.37 -2.95
N GLN A 123 4.96 3.66 -2.63
CA GLN A 123 4.32 4.72 -3.44
C GLN A 123 5.08 5.08 -4.73
N THR A 124 6.41 5.08 -4.72
CA THR A 124 7.23 5.59 -5.83
C THR A 124 7.83 4.48 -6.68
N LEU A 125 8.25 3.38 -6.06
CA LEU A 125 8.87 2.26 -6.75
C LEU A 125 7.88 1.14 -7.08
N HIS A 126 6.62 1.26 -6.62
CA HIS A 126 5.60 0.21 -6.76
C HIS A 126 6.13 -1.15 -6.27
N MET A 127 6.92 -1.11 -5.20
CA MET A 127 7.62 -2.29 -4.72
C MET A 127 6.62 -3.37 -4.31
N SER A 128 6.86 -4.62 -4.74
CA SER A 128 6.01 -5.74 -4.33
C SER A 128 6.20 -6.03 -2.83
N LEU A 129 5.27 -6.75 -2.20
CA LEU A 129 5.42 -7.15 -0.80
C LEU A 129 6.73 -7.94 -0.57
N GLU A 130 7.08 -8.85 -1.50
CA GLU A 130 8.31 -9.64 -1.43
C GLU A 130 9.56 -8.75 -1.47
N ASP A 131 9.60 -7.81 -2.42
CA ASP A 131 10.72 -6.88 -2.56
C ASP A 131 10.83 -5.93 -1.35
N SER A 132 9.70 -5.48 -0.79
CA SER A 132 9.67 -4.64 0.41
C SER A 132 10.17 -5.37 1.65
N ILE A 133 9.84 -6.65 1.80
CA ILE A 133 10.38 -7.49 2.89
C ILE A 133 11.89 -7.70 2.71
N LYS A 134 12.34 -7.94 1.47
CA LYS A 134 13.76 -8.08 1.17
C LYS A 134 14.53 -6.79 1.49
N TRP A 135 14.01 -5.64 1.06
CA TRP A 135 14.59 -4.33 1.36
C TRP A 135 14.65 -4.07 2.86
N LEU A 136 13.58 -4.40 3.61
CA LEU A 136 13.59 -4.31 5.06
C LEU A 136 14.70 -5.19 5.68
N GLY A 137 14.89 -6.41 5.16
CA GLY A 137 15.96 -7.30 5.60
C GLY A 137 17.36 -6.71 5.39
N GLU A 138 17.58 -6.03 4.26
CA GLU A 138 18.83 -5.32 3.96
C GLU A 138 19.06 -4.15 4.94
N VAL A 139 18.02 -3.34 5.19
CA VAL A 139 18.06 -2.21 6.14
C VAL A 139 18.32 -2.68 7.57
N MET A 140 17.65 -3.75 8.00
CA MET A 140 17.82 -4.33 9.34
C MET A 140 19.20 -4.96 9.53
N ALA A 141 19.83 -5.48 8.47
CA ALA A 141 21.20 -5.97 8.52
C ALA A 141 22.23 -4.83 8.64
N GLU A 142 21.95 -3.65 8.08
CA GLU A 142 22.83 -2.47 8.20
C GLU A 142 22.76 -1.84 9.60
N ILE A 143 21.55 -1.69 10.16
CA ILE A 143 21.31 -0.94 11.40
C ILE A 143 21.38 -1.84 12.65
N GLY A 144 21.21 -3.15 12.47
CA GLY A 144 21.27 -4.12 13.54
C GLY A 144 22.69 -4.35 14.07
N PRO A 145 22.84 -5.17 15.14
CA PRO A 145 24.14 -5.48 15.74
C PRO A 145 25.07 -6.27 14.80
N ASN A 146 25.75 -5.59 13.89
CA ASN A 146 26.76 -6.18 13.02
C ASN A 146 27.92 -6.79 13.84
N HIS A 147 28.16 -8.10 13.66
CA HIS A 147 29.28 -8.83 14.27
C HIS A 147 30.65 -8.49 13.64
N SER A 148 30.67 -7.61 12.62
CA SER A 148 31.89 -7.14 11.97
C SER A 148 32.33 -5.83 12.61
N GLN A 149 33.46 -5.89 13.32
CA GLN A 149 34.12 -4.86 14.14
C GLN A 149 34.60 -3.61 13.37
N LYS A 150 33.99 -3.26 12.22
CA LYS A 150 34.48 -2.20 11.31
C LYS A 150 33.63 -0.93 11.29
N SER A 151 32.55 -0.85 12.06
CA SER A 151 31.71 0.33 12.09
C SER A 151 31.11 0.53 13.49
N GLU A 152 31.91 1.13 14.39
CA GLU A 152 31.53 1.39 15.80
C GLU A 152 30.30 2.32 15.97
N ASP A 153 29.79 2.92 14.88
CA ASP A 153 28.74 3.94 14.92
C ASP A 153 27.31 3.47 14.52
N PHE A 154 27.08 2.16 14.27
CA PHE A 154 25.83 1.70 13.62
C PHE A 154 25.05 0.65 14.43
N HIS A 155 24.92 0.83 15.74
CA HIS A 155 24.05 0.01 16.58
C HIS A 155 22.94 0.86 17.17
N VAL A 156 21.97 1.22 16.32
CA VAL A 156 20.81 2.02 16.76
C VAL A 156 19.80 1.15 17.50
N PHE A 157 19.62 -0.09 17.05
CA PHE A 157 18.68 -1.03 17.65
C PHE A 157 19.39 -2.29 18.14
N GLU A 158 19.03 -2.75 19.34
CA GLU A 158 19.38 -4.07 19.82
C GLU A 158 18.64 -5.15 19.02
N VAL A 159 19.15 -6.39 19.07
CA VAL A 159 18.50 -7.54 18.40
C VAL A 159 17.04 -7.71 18.82
N LYS A 160 16.72 -7.45 20.09
CA LYS A 160 15.34 -7.55 20.60
C LYS A 160 14.43 -6.47 20.01
N GLU A 161 14.92 -5.23 19.95
CA GLU A 161 14.18 -4.09 19.39
C GLU A 161 13.99 -4.26 17.88
N ALA A 162 15.01 -4.71 17.16
CA ALA A 162 14.92 -4.99 15.73
C ALA A 162 13.86 -6.08 15.42
N ASN A 163 13.84 -7.16 16.21
CA ASN A 163 12.79 -8.18 16.07
C ASN A 163 11.39 -7.62 16.38
N ALA A 164 11.27 -6.78 17.41
CA ALA A 164 10.01 -6.13 17.75
C ALA A 164 9.53 -5.20 16.62
N ILE A 165 10.43 -4.45 15.98
CA ILE A 165 10.11 -3.62 14.81
C ILE A 165 9.60 -4.49 13.65
N ILE A 166 10.28 -5.59 13.35
CA ILE A 166 9.86 -6.51 12.29
C ILE A 166 8.47 -7.07 12.61
N ASP A 167 8.21 -7.48 13.85
CA ASP A 167 6.92 -8.02 14.25
C ASP A 167 5.80 -6.97 14.20
N TYR A 168 6.09 -5.72 14.58
CA TYR A 168 5.18 -4.61 14.40
C TYR A 168 4.85 -4.37 12.92
N LEU A 169 5.87 -4.35 12.04
CA LEU A 169 5.68 -4.13 10.60
C LEU A 169 4.86 -5.25 9.94
N LYS A 170 4.99 -6.49 10.43
CA LYS A 170 4.18 -7.63 9.97
C LYS A 170 2.69 -7.39 10.20
N ILE A 171 2.31 -6.94 11.40
CA ILE A 171 0.89 -6.76 11.78
C ILE A 171 0.32 -5.39 11.36
N SER A 172 1.17 -4.44 10.96
CA SER A 172 0.76 -3.11 10.50
C SER A 172 0.81 -3.03 8.96
N LEU A 173 1.92 -2.55 8.40
CA LEU A 173 2.06 -2.27 6.98
C LEU A 173 1.89 -3.53 6.13
N PHE A 174 2.56 -4.64 6.47
CA PHE A 174 2.57 -5.81 5.61
C PHE A 174 1.25 -6.59 5.63
N GLN A 175 0.56 -6.64 6.77
CA GLN A 175 -0.79 -7.22 6.85
C GLN A 175 -1.78 -6.46 5.96
N HIS A 176 -1.62 -5.15 5.84
CA HIS A 176 -2.51 -4.29 5.07
C HIS A 176 -1.91 -3.84 3.72
N TYR A 177 -0.89 -4.52 3.22
CA TYR A 177 -0.10 -4.06 2.06
C TYR A 177 -0.94 -3.80 0.82
N ARG A 178 -1.89 -4.69 0.52
CA ARG A 178 -2.83 -4.51 -0.60
C ARG A 178 -3.67 -3.25 -0.43
N LEU A 179 -4.11 -2.92 0.79
CA LEU A 179 -4.90 -1.71 1.04
C LEU A 179 -4.09 -0.44 0.73
N TYR A 180 -2.82 -0.41 1.11
CA TYR A 180 -1.93 0.69 0.77
C TYR A 180 -1.63 0.77 -0.74
N GLU A 181 -1.50 -0.37 -1.43
CA GLU A 181 -1.42 -0.39 -2.90
C GLU A 181 -2.69 0.20 -3.53
N PHE A 182 -3.88 -0.21 -3.07
CA PHE A 182 -5.15 0.35 -3.55
C PHE A 182 -5.21 1.86 -3.28
N LEU A 183 -4.74 2.32 -2.11
CA LEU A 183 -4.71 3.73 -1.74
C LEU A 183 -3.89 4.59 -2.71
N PHE A 184 -2.76 4.07 -3.20
CA PHE A 184 -1.88 4.81 -4.09
C PHE A 184 -2.24 4.69 -5.56
N TYR A 185 -2.79 3.54 -5.99
CA TYR A 185 -2.89 3.20 -7.41
C TYR A 185 -4.31 3.03 -7.94
N SER A 186 -5.30 2.97 -7.06
CA SER A 186 -6.68 2.80 -7.53
C SER A 186 -7.30 4.14 -7.87
N THR A 187 -7.81 4.22 -9.09
CA THR A 187 -8.73 5.27 -9.49
C THR A 187 -10.01 5.11 -8.68
N ARG A 188 -10.28 6.05 -7.77
CA ARG A 188 -11.57 6.07 -7.06
C ARG A 188 -12.66 6.34 -8.08
N GLU A 189 -13.65 5.47 -8.15
CA GLU A 189 -14.89 5.76 -8.86
C GLU A 189 -15.58 6.92 -8.11
N GLU A 190 -15.54 8.11 -8.70
CA GLU A 190 -16.23 9.28 -8.17
C GLU A 190 -17.73 9.10 -8.42
N ILE A 191 -18.44 8.59 -7.41
CA ILE A 191 -19.91 8.58 -7.44
C ILE A 191 -20.36 10.02 -7.17
N VAL A 192 -20.65 10.77 -8.23
CA VAL A 192 -21.25 12.11 -8.13
C VAL A 192 -22.71 11.94 -7.68
N ILE A 193 -22.96 12.10 -6.38
CA ILE A 193 -24.31 12.16 -5.83
C ILE A 193 -24.80 13.60 -6.01
N GLY A 194 -25.58 13.84 -7.07
CA GLY A 194 -26.24 15.13 -7.29
C GLY A 194 -27.47 15.25 -6.39
N THR A 195 -27.45 16.20 -5.46
CA THR A 195 -28.65 16.57 -4.68
C THR A 195 -29.32 17.76 -5.34
N GLU A 196 -30.47 17.54 -5.99
CA GLU A 196 -31.31 18.64 -6.49
C GLU A 196 -32.01 19.29 -5.30
N GLN A 197 -31.59 20.50 -4.93
CA GLN A 197 -32.20 21.25 -3.84
C GLN A 197 -33.19 22.27 -4.43
N THR A 198 -34.48 21.96 -4.39
CA THR A 198 -35.54 22.90 -4.76
C THR A 198 -35.78 23.88 -3.60
N ILE A 199 -35.43 25.14 -3.80
CA ILE A 199 -35.73 26.21 -2.83
C ILE A 199 -37.07 26.81 -3.23
N GLU A 200 -38.07 26.70 -2.36
CA GLU A 200 -39.35 27.41 -2.54
C GLU A 200 -39.09 28.92 -2.43
N VAL A 201 -39.16 29.62 -3.57
CA VAL A 201 -38.96 31.06 -3.61
C VAL A 201 -40.19 31.73 -3.01
N VAL A 202 -40.01 32.38 -1.86
CA VAL A 202 -41.05 33.22 -1.25
C VAL A 202 -41.47 34.28 -2.26
N LYS A 203 -42.77 34.32 -2.60
CA LYS A 203 -43.32 35.31 -3.52
C LYS A 203 -42.99 36.72 -2.99
N PRO A 204 -42.52 37.65 -3.83
CA PRO A 204 -42.14 39.00 -3.40
C PRO A 204 -43.32 39.72 -2.72
N ALA A 205 -43.00 40.58 -1.74
CA ALA A 205 -43.98 41.28 -0.89
C ALA A 205 -44.97 42.18 -1.66
N ASP A 206 -44.70 42.45 -2.94
CA ASP A 206 -45.58 43.22 -3.84
C ASP A 206 -46.75 42.38 -4.39
N TYR A 207 -46.78 41.08 -4.11
CA TYR A 207 -47.90 40.22 -4.47
C TYR A 207 -48.91 40.16 -3.32
N PRO A 208 -50.17 40.59 -3.52
CA PRO A 208 -51.20 40.41 -2.50
C PRO A 208 -51.32 38.92 -2.18
N PHE A 209 -51.08 38.57 -0.91
CA PHE A 209 -51.31 37.24 -0.39
C PHE A 209 -52.48 37.29 0.59
N PRO A 210 -53.52 36.47 0.37
CA PRO A 210 -53.69 35.52 -0.74
C PRO A 210 -54.00 36.23 -2.08
N ALA A 211 -53.91 35.47 -3.18
CA ALA A 211 -54.11 36.04 -4.51
C ALA A 211 -55.54 36.62 -4.64
N PRO A 212 -55.75 37.69 -5.42
CA PRO A 212 -57.09 38.23 -5.64
C PRO A 212 -58.02 37.13 -6.17
N LEU A 213 -59.20 36.99 -5.56
CA LEU A 213 -60.22 35.93 -5.77
C LEU A 213 -60.00 34.60 -5.02
N GLU A 214 -58.85 34.38 -4.39
CA GLU A 214 -58.60 33.15 -3.60
C GLU A 214 -59.48 33.08 -2.33
N GLU A 215 -59.74 34.23 -1.69
CA GLU A 215 -60.67 34.33 -0.55
C GLU A 215 -62.16 34.41 -0.97
N GLY A 216 -62.43 34.64 -2.26
CA GLY A 216 -63.77 34.97 -2.76
C GLY A 216 -64.59 33.77 -3.23
N ILE A 217 -64.01 32.56 -3.20
CA ILE A 217 -64.61 31.33 -3.72
C ILE A 217 -64.81 30.32 -2.58
N SER A 218 -65.91 29.57 -2.63
CA SER A 218 -66.13 28.50 -1.67
C SER A 218 -65.13 27.37 -1.91
N LEU A 219 -64.73 26.69 -0.83
CA LEU A 219 -63.81 25.55 -0.90
C LEU A 219 -64.30 24.46 -1.86
N ASP A 220 -65.62 24.24 -1.93
CA ASP A 220 -66.24 23.27 -2.84
C ASP A 220 -66.06 23.67 -4.31
N THR A 221 -66.14 24.98 -4.60
CA THR A 221 -65.92 25.51 -5.96
C THR A 221 -64.44 25.44 -6.31
N TYR A 222 -63.55 25.84 -5.40
CA TYR A 222 -62.10 25.75 -5.57
C TYR A 222 -61.63 24.32 -5.87
N SER A 223 -62.11 23.35 -5.09
CA SER A 223 -61.72 21.93 -5.19
C SER A 223 -62.24 21.26 -6.47
N ALA A 224 -63.32 21.76 -7.06
CA ALA A 224 -63.88 21.19 -8.29
C ALA A 224 -63.12 21.58 -9.57
N PHE A 225 -62.35 22.68 -9.53
CA PHE A 225 -61.70 23.25 -10.72
C PHE A 225 -60.17 23.32 -10.63
N ILE A 226 -59.59 22.98 -9.48
CA ILE A 226 -58.14 22.83 -9.38
C ILE A 226 -57.73 21.47 -9.91
N GLU A 227 -56.81 21.52 -10.86
CA GLU A 227 -56.10 20.35 -11.34
C GLU A 227 -55.35 19.74 -10.16
N PRO A 228 -55.55 18.45 -9.83
CA PRO A 228 -54.75 17.77 -8.83
C PRO A 228 -53.29 17.97 -9.19
N LEU A 229 -52.49 18.51 -8.26
CA LEU A 229 -51.06 18.67 -8.45
C LEU A 229 -50.52 17.31 -8.93
N PRO A 230 -49.66 17.26 -9.96
CA PRO A 230 -49.00 16.02 -10.33
C PRO A 230 -48.41 15.44 -9.06
N THR A 231 -48.85 14.24 -8.69
CA THR A 231 -48.19 13.48 -7.63
C THR A 231 -46.73 13.43 -8.04
N PRO A 232 -45.79 13.99 -7.26
CA PRO A 232 -44.38 13.79 -7.55
C PRO A 232 -44.20 12.27 -7.59
N ASP A 233 -43.71 11.76 -8.72
CA ASP A 233 -43.20 10.40 -8.80
C ASP A 233 -42.08 10.32 -7.77
N MET A 234 -42.44 9.93 -6.55
CA MET A 234 -41.50 9.45 -5.57
C MET A 234 -41.02 8.12 -6.13
N GLU A 235 -40.03 8.16 -7.02
CA GLU A 235 -39.10 7.07 -7.18
C GLU A 235 -38.42 6.89 -5.83
N GLN A 236 -39.08 6.11 -4.98
CA GLN A 236 -38.62 5.70 -3.69
C GLN A 236 -37.50 4.68 -3.94
N LYS A 237 -36.31 5.19 -4.25
CA LYS A 237 -35.09 4.39 -4.22
C LYS A 237 -34.86 4.04 -2.74
N VAL A 238 -35.31 2.85 -2.38
CA VAL A 238 -35.05 2.18 -1.10
C VAL A 238 -33.56 2.26 -0.84
N LEU A 239 -33.18 3.12 0.10
CA LEU A 239 -31.89 3.05 0.77
C LEU A 239 -32.18 2.44 2.13
N ASP A 240 -31.77 1.18 2.30
CA ASP A 240 -31.80 0.50 3.59
C ASP A 240 -30.92 1.27 4.57
N GLN A 241 -31.57 2.07 5.43
CA GLN A 241 -30.99 2.55 6.67
C GLN A 241 -31.71 1.80 7.79
N GLU A 242 -31.03 0.82 8.39
CA GLU A 242 -31.50 0.13 9.58
C GLU A 242 -31.70 1.11 10.73
N GLN A 243 -32.96 1.37 11.11
CA GLN A 243 -33.34 1.56 12.51
C GLN A 243 -34.85 1.32 12.73
N GLY A 244 -35.19 0.16 13.31
CA GLY A 244 -36.27 -0.01 14.28
C GLY A 244 -37.74 -0.11 13.82
N THR A 245 -38.20 -1.35 13.64
CA THR A 245 -39.52 -1.89 14.06
C THR A 245 -40.82 -1.15 13.70
N GLN A 246 -41.64 -1.69 12.77
CA GLN A 246 -42.87 -2.43 13.08
C GLN A 246 -43.52 -3.06 11.82
N GLU A 247 -44.13 -4.22 12.03
CA GLU A 247 -44.62 -5.19 11.06
C GLU A 247 -45.85 -4.76 10.22
N ALA A 248 -45.96 -5.42 9.07
CA ALA A 248 -47.15 -6.05 8.49
C ALA A 248 -47.76 -5.40 7.24
N LEU A 249 -47.63 -6.19 6.17
CA LEU A 249 -48.57 -6.37 5.07
C LEU A 249 -48.49 -5.36 3.93
N LEU A 250 -47.72 -5.71 2.90
CA LEU A 250 -48.25 -5.90 1.53
C LEU A 250 -47.34 -6.87 0.78
N GLU A 251 -47.67 -8.16 0.88
CA GLU A 251 -47.37 -9.10 -0.20
C GLU A 251 -48.09 -8.59 -1.47
N SER A 252 -47.36 -8.35 -2.56
CA SER A 252 -47.70 -8.86 -3.90
C SER A 252 -46.76 -8.27 -4.97
N GLU A 253 -45.83 -9.12 -5.40
CA GLU A 253 -45.36 -9.29 -6.78
C GLU A 253 -44.71 -8.10 -7.53
N MET A 254 -43.37 -8.04 -7.48
CA MET A 254 -42.58 -7.94 -8.71
C MET A 254 -41.49 -9.01 -8.68
N ARG A 255 -41.68 -10.07 -9.49
CA ARG A 255 -40.66 -11.09 -9.75
C ARG A 255 -39.57 -10.50 -10.62
N GLU A 256 -38.44 -10.12 -10.03
CA GLU A 256 -37.16 -10.29 -10.71
C GLU A 256 -36.72 -11.74 -10.53
N GLU A 257 -36.50 -12.44 -11.64
CA GLU A 257 -35.99 -13.80 -11.62
C GLU A 257 -34.50 -13.75 -11.22
N ASP A 258 -34.22 -14.24 -10.00
CA ASP A 258 -32.87 -14.38 -9.47
C ASP A 258 -32.02 -15.26 -10.42
N PRO A 259 -30.94 -14.73 -11.02
CA PRO A 259 -30.04 -15.51 -11.88
C PRO A 259 -29.33 -16.65 -11.14
N LEU A 260 -29.40 -16.69 -9.79
CA LEU A 260 -28.90 -17.77 -8.94
C LEU A 260 -30.01 -18.70 -8.43
N GLY A 261 -31.28 -18.41 -8.72
CA GLY A 261 -32.44 -19.14 -8.19
C GLY A 261 -32.58 -20.59 -8.65
N GLY A 262 -31.70 -21.04 -9.56
CA GLY A 262 -31.59 -22.42 -10.04
C GLY A 262 -30.47 -23.24 -9.40
N PHE A 263 -29.56 -22.63 -8.64
CA PHE A 263 -28.44 -23.33 -8.01
C PHE A 263 -28.75 -23.62 -6.54
N THR A 264 -28.75 -24.90 -6.19
CA THR A 264 -28.86 -25.32 -4.81
C THR A 264 -27.49 -25.29 -4.14
N ILE A 265 -27.47 -25.18 -2.81
CA ILE A 265 -26.25 -25.31 -2.00
C ILE A 265 -25.53 -26.64 -2.26
N ASP A 266 -26.29 -27.69 -2.59
CA ASP A 266 -25.75 -29.00 -2.94
C ASP A 266 -25.01 -28.98 -4.28
N ASP A 267 -25.43 -28.14 -5.24
CA ASP A 267 -24.74 -27.98 -6.53
C ASP A 267 -23.37 -27.32 -6.34
N VAL A 268 -23.31 -26.27 -5.52
CA VAL A 268 -22.05 -25.58 -5.19
C VAL A 268 -21.12 -26.50 -4.41
N LYS A 269 -21.65 -27.24 -3.43
CA LYS A 269 -20.87 -28.21 -2.65
C LYS A 269 -20.31 -29.33 -3.52
N SER A 270 -21.13 -29.85 -4.44
CA SER A 270 -20.71 -30.90 -5.39
C SER A 270 -19.68 -30.39 -6.40
N ALA A 271 -19.79 -29.14 -6.84
CA ALA A 271 -18.79 -28.52 -7.72
C ALA A 271 -17.46 -28.34 -6.99
N LEU A 272 -17.49 -27.87 -5.73
CA LEU A 272 -16.31 -27.71 -4.91
C LEU A 272 -15.63 -29.05 -4.61
N GLU A 273 -16.40 -30.09 -4.28
CA GLU A 273 -15.87 -31.45 -4.02
C GLU A 273 -15.17 -32.00 -5.27
N ARG A 274 -15.80 -31.87 -6.45
CA ARG A 274 -15.20 -32.29 -7.72
C ARG A 274 -13.88 -31.58 -8.02
N VAL A 275 -13.84 -30.26 -7.88
CA VAL A 275 -12.63 -29.47 -8.14
C VAL A 275 -11.53 -29.86 -7.14
N THR A 276 -11.89 -30.07 -5.87
CA THR A 276 -10.93 -30.45 -4.84
C THR A 276 -10.34 -31.84 -5.12
N ASP A 277 -11.19 -32.81 -5.46
CA ASP A 277 -10.74 -34.16 -5.80
C ASP A 277 -9.85 -34.18 -7.04
N GLU A 278 -10.20 -33.43 -8.08
CA GLU A 278 -9.39 -33.34 -9.30
C GLU A 278 -8.00 -32.78 -9.03
N VAL A 279 -7.91 -31.69 -8.25
CA VAL A 279 -6.63 -31.09 -7.87
C VAL A 279 -5.82 -32.06 -7.01
N LEU A 280 -6.43 -32.69 -5.99
CA LEU A 280 -5.73 -33.57 -5.07
C LEU A 280 -5.20 -34.84 -5.76
N ILE A 281 -6.01 -35.44 -6.65
CA ILE A 281 -5.59 -36.57 -7.49
C ILE A 281 -4.45 -36.17 -8.43
N SER A 282 -4.53 -34.99 -9.05
CA SER A 282 -3.48 -34.51 -9.96
C SER A 282 -2.14 -34.31 -9.22
N MET A 283 -2.16 -33.71 -8.03
CA MET A 283 -0.97 -33.51 -7.20
C MET A 283 -0.39 -34.84 -6.70
N GLN A 284 -1.24 -35.77 -6.25
CA GLN A 284 -0.80 -37.09 -5.81
C GLN A 284 -0.11 -37.86 -6.95
N LYS A 285 -0.67 -37.79 -8.16
CA LYS A 285 -0.08 -38.40 -9.35
C LYS A 285 1.26 -37.77 -9.71
N GLU A 286 1.35 -36.44 -9.72
CA GLU A 286 2.60 -35.73 -10.03
C GLU A 286 3.72 -36.08 -9.03
N ILE A 287 3.41 -36.08 -7.73
CA ILE A 287 4.38 -36.44 -6.69
C ILE A 287 4.87 -37.88 -6.88
N SER A 288 3.97 -38.81 -7.18
CA SER A 288 4.30 -40.22 -7.35
C SER A 288 5.21 -40.44 -8.57
N GLU A 289 4.91 -39.76 -9.69
CA GLU A 289 5.71 -39.81 -10.91
C GLU A 289 7.11 -39.19 -10.69
N LYS A 290 7.17 -38.03 -10.03
CA LYS A 290 8.45 -37.39 -9.68
C LYS A 290 9.31 -38.28 -8.78
N LEU A 291 8.70 -38.94 -7.80
CA LEU A 291 9.39 -39.84 -6.87
C LEU A 291 9.94 -41.06 -7.62
N GLN A 292 9.15 -41.66 -8.51
CA GLN A 292 9.58 -42.79 -9.33
C GLN A 292 10.77 -42.43 -10.24
N VAL A 293 10.70 -41.30 -10.93
CA VAL A 293 11.81 -40.84 -11.80
C VAL A 293 13.08 -40.60 -10.99
N GLN A 294 12.98 -40.04 -9.78
CA GLN A 294 14.13 -39.90 -8.89
C GLN A 294 14.68 -41.26 -8.44
N GLU A 295 13.83 -42.19 -8.03
CA GLU A 295 14.23 -43.53 -7.60
C GLU A 295 14.98 -44.28 -8.72
N GLU A 296 14.46 -44.25 -9.95
CA GLU A 296 15.10 -44.84 -11.13
C GLU A 296 16.47 -44.18 -11.41
N ALA A 297 16.57 -42.86 -11.30
CA ALA A 297 17.82 -42.14 -11.47
C ALA A 297 18.88 -42.51 -10.41
N PHE A 298 18.46 -42.65 -9.14
CA PHE A 298 19.34 -43.09 -8.07
C PHE A 298 19.77 -44.55 -8.24
N ASN A 299 18.85 -45.45 -8.57
CA ASN A 299 19.15 -46.86 -8.84
C ASN A 299 20.11 -47.02 -10.01
N ALA A 300 19.94 -46.25 -11.10
CA ALA A 300 20.88 -46.25 -12.22
C ALA A 300 22.29 -45.76 -11.81
N ARG A 301 22.38 -44.80 -10.89
CA ARG A 301 23.66 -44.32 -10.36
C ARG A 301 24.33 -45.34 -9.45
N ILE A 302 23.56 -46.05 -8.63
CA ILE A 302 24.05 -47.15 -7.77
C ILE A 302 24.58 -48.30 -8.65
N GLU A 303 23.85 -48.72 -9.68
CA GLU A 303 24.28 -49.77 -10.60
C GLU A 303 25.57 -49.41 -11.36
N LYS A 304 25.74 -48.13 -11.74
CA LYS A 304 27.00 -47.64 -12.33
C LYS A 304 28.18 -47.75 -11.36
N LEU A 305 27.97 -47.44 -10.08
CA LEU A 305 29.00 -47.56 -9.05
C LEU A 305 29.33 -49.02 -8.70
N LYS A 306 28.37 -49.93 -8.86
CA LYS A 306 28.54 -51.36 -8.57
C LYS A 306 29.26 -52.13 -9.69
N LYS A 307 29.31 -51.57 -10.89
CA LYS A 307 30.00 -52.11 -12.08
C LYS A 307 31.40 -51.54 -12.31
N ALA A 308 31.80 -50.52 -11.56
CA ALA A 308 33.16 -49.96 -11.52
C ALA A 308 33.98 -50.66 -10.43
#